data_AF-D5DR91-F1
#
_entry.id   AF-D5DR91-F1
#
_cell.length_a   1.000
_cell.length_b   1.000
_cell.length_c   1.000
_cell.angle_alpha   90.00
_cell.angle_beta   90.00
_cell.angle_gamma   90.00
#
_symmetry.space_group_name_H-M   'P 1'
#
loop_
_entity.id
_entity.type
_entity.pdbx_description
1 polymer ?
#
loop_
_entity_poly.entity_id
_entity_poly.type
_entity_poly.pdbx_seq_one_letter_code
_entity_poly.pdbx_strand_id
1 'polypeptide(L)'
;MDTLREIICEKRAYSYSPHTHDHNYSQLLFPLAGALDIQASEQHLTLQEGCFYIPPRQLHTYQAKNTNECLVVDIPLKFTESAHLSQQAAFIQWDSTWKAIRYLLLDGLQKSTDRGALEDLVRYVQHYLPKKQTFKSIDYLHANFNQELNIESLAKLENYHPVYFSAWFKQKTGYSPQSYVARIRLNKAKELLKESSYSVTYIAHEVGYHSLSSFTKWFAKQEGVSPTQYRSILKTDK
;
A
#
# COMPACT_ATOMS: atom_id res chain seq x y z
N MET A 1 22.38 -1.06 0.66
CA MET A 1 21.26 -1.32 -0.26
C MET A 1 20.89 0.01 -0.88
N ASP A 2 21.09 0.14 -2.19
CA ASP A 2 20.77 1.37 -2.92
C ASP A 2 19.28 1.66 -2.87
N THR A 3 18.94 2.91 -2.57
CA THR A 3 17.54 3.36 -2.58
C THR A 3 17.18 3.73 -4.01
N LEU A 4 16.34 2.92 -4.64
CA LEU A 4 15.85 3.17 -5.99
C LEU A 4 15.08 4.50 -6.03
N ARG A 5 15.53 5.45 -6.85
CA ARG A 5 14.94 6.81 -6.94
C ARG A 5 13.86 6.93 -8.02
N GLU A 6 13.96 6.11 -9.05
CA GLU A 6 13.17 6.19 -10.28
C GLU A 6 12.62 4.81 -10.64
N ILE A 7 11.53 4.77 -11.39
CA ILE A 7 11.00 3.50 -11.89
C ILE A 7 11.97 2.98 -12.94
N ILE A 8 12.38 1.72 -12.82
CA ILE A 8 13.13 1.02 -13.87
C ILE A 8 12.18 0.10 -14.58
N CYS A 9 12.14 0.17 -15.90
CA CYS A 9 11.46 -0.79 -16.75
C CYS A 9 12.48 -1.26 -17.79
N GLU A 10 12.81 -2.55 -17.80
CA GLU A 10 13.83 -3.09 -18.71
C GLU A 10 13.67 -4.59 -18.92
N LYS A 11 14.40 -5.14 -19.88
CA LYS A 11 14.50 -6.58 -20.08
C LYS A 11 15.70 -7.15 -19.33
N ARG A 12 15.51 -8.26 -18.61
CA ARG A 12 16.55 -9.00 -17.88
C ARG A 12 16.56 -10.46 -18.29
N ALA A 13 17.75 -11.03 -18.38
CA ALA A 13 17.98 -12.48 -18.41
C ALA A 13 18.52 -12.92 -17.04
N TYR A 14 18.23 -14.16 -16.63
CA TYR A 14 18.60 -14.65 -15.31
C TYR A 14 19.51 -15.88 -15.40
N SER A 15 20.33 -16.09 -14.38
CA SER A 15 21.30 -17.19 -14.34
C SER A 15 20.66 -18.55 -14.09
N TYR A 16 21.35 -19.60 -14.52
CA TYR A 16 21.02 -20.99 -14.18
C TYR A 16 21.35 -21.35 -12.73
N SER A 17 22.22 -20.59 -12.06
CA SER A 17 22.47 -20.74 -10.62
C SER A 17 21.37 -20.02 -9.83
N PRO A 18 20.86 -20.62 -8.74
CA PRO A 18 19.90 -19.95 -7.88
C PRO A 18 20.55 -18.73 -7.23
N HIS A 19 19.80 -17.65 -7.16
CA HIS A 19 20.24 -16.41 -6.51
C HIS A 19 19.15 -15.92 -5.56
N THR A 20 19.50 -15.79 -4.28
CA THR A 20 18.58 -15.40 -3.21
C THR A 20 18.95 -14.03 -2.66
N HIS A 21 17.98 -13.12 -2.62
CA HIS A 21 18.19 -11.76 -2.11
C HIS A 21 16.85 -11.08 -1.76
N ASP A 22 16.92 -9.85 -1.27
CA ASP A 22 15.81 -8.93 -1.12
C ASP A 22 16.20 -7.54 -1.62
N HIS A 23 15.21 -6.65 -1.78
CA HIS A 23 15.41 -5.27 -2.22
C HIS A 23 14.38 -4.33 -1.60
N ASN A 24 14.71 -3.03 -1.53
CA ASN A 24 13.86 -2.01 -0.89
C ASN A 24 12.91 -1.30 -1.88
N TYR A 25 12.41 -2.02 -2.87
CA TYR A 25 11.43 -1.54 -3.87
C TYR A 25 10.49 -2.70 -4.21
N SER A 26 9.34 -2.42 -4.83
CA SER A 26 8.48 -3.46 -5.40
C SER A 26 9.00 -3.88 -6.77
N GLN A 27 8.87 -5.14 -7.13
CA GLN A 27 9.27 -5.65 -8.44
C GLN A 27 8.12 -6.42 -9.10
N LEU A 28 7.92 -6.19 -10.40
CA LEU A 28 7.02 -6.96 -11.26
C LEU A 28 7.83 -7.69 -12.31
N LEU A 29 7.55 -8.98 -12.47
CA LEU A 29 8.22 -9.85 -13.43
C LEU A 29 7.21 -10.35 -14.46
N PHE A 30 7.47 -10.08 -15.74
CA PHE A 30 6.67 -10.56 -16.86
C PHE A 30 7.55 -11.43 -17.76
N PRO A 31 7.28 -12.74 -17.90
CA PRO A 31 8.02 -13.59 -18.82
C PRO A 31 7.81 -13.11 -20.27
N LEU A 32 8.90 -13.03 -21.03
CA LEU A 32 8.91 -12.74 -22.46
C LEU A 32 9.32 -13.97 -23.28
N ALA A 33 10.30 -14.73 -22.79
CA ALA A 33 10.76 -15.98 -23.38
C ALA A 33 11.29 -16.93 -22.29
N GLY A 34 11.18 -18.23 -22.52
CA GLY A 34 11.66 -19.26 -21.59
C GLY A 34 10.86 -19.30 -20.28
N ALA A 35 11.53 -19.72 -19.22
CA ALA A 35 10.92 -19.93 -17.91
C ALA A 35 11.85 -19.47 -16.78
N LEU A 36 11.27 -18.87 -15.74
CA LEU A 36 11.97 -18.47 -14.53
C LEU A 36 11.38 -19.20 -13.32
N ASP A 37 12.14 -20.07 -12.66
CA ASP A 37 11.74 -20.60 -11.37
C ASP A 37 11.87 -19.50 -10.32
N ILE A 38 10.81 -19.32 -9.53
CA ILE A 38 10.74 -18.31 -8.49
C ILE A 38 10.25 -18.96 -7.20
N GLN A 39 10.94 -18.66 -6.12
CA GLN A 39 10.54 -19.01 -4.76
C GLN A 39 10.46 -17.73 -3.92
N ALA A 40 9.26 -17.40 -3.44
CA ALA A 40 9.02 -16.23 -2.59
C ALA A 40 7.78 -16.44 -1.73
N SER A 41 7.82 -16.00 -0.47
CA SER A 41 6.77 -16.33 0.52
C SER A 41 6.53 -17.85 0.57
N GLU A 42 5.29 -18.32 0.53
CA GLU A 42 4.91 -19.74 0.45
C GLU A 42 4.79 -20.25 -1.01
N GLN A 43 5.16 -19.43 -2.00
CA GLN A 43 5.03 -19.76 -3.41
C GLN A 43 6.34 -20.30 -3.97
N HIS A 44 6.24 -21.43 -4.68
CA HIS A 44 7.31 -21.98 -5.51
C HIS A 44 6.69 -22.39 -6.84
N LEU A 45 7.06 -21.68 -7.91
CA LEU A 45 6.48 -21.89 -9.23
C LEU A 45 7.50 -21.63 -10.34
N THR A 46 7.16 -22.09 -11.54
CA THR A 46 7.86 -21.75 -12.78
C THR A 46 7.07 -20.70 -13.54
N LEU A 47 7.58 -19.48 -13.61
CA LEU A 47 6.95 -18.34 -14.28
C LEU A 47 7.19 -18.43 -15.80
N GLN A 48 6.16 -18.83 -16.54
CA GLN A 48 6.14 -18.88 -18.02
C GLN A 48 5.03 -18.01 -18.62
N GLU A 49 3.99 -17.76 -17.85
CA GLU A 49 2.88 -16.85 -18.15
C GLU A 49 2.52 -16.06 -16.91
N GLY A 50 1.65 -15.05 -17.04
CA GLY A 50 1.25 -14.23 -15.90
C GLY A 50 2.30 -13.20 -15.48
N CYS A 51 2.06 -12.56 -14.34
CA CYS A 51 2.99 -11.62 -13.72
C CYS A 51 3.31 -12.13 -12.32
N PHE A 52 4.54 -11.93 -11.85
CA PHE A 52 4.89 -12.18 -10.46
C PHE A 52 5.21 -10.86 -9.76
N TYR A 53 4.51 -10.59 -8.66
CA TYR A 53 4.74 -9.41 -7.81
C TYR A 53 5.59 -9.78 -6.60
N ILE A 54 6.65 -9.00 -6.38
CA ILE A 54 7.55 -9.11 -5.23
C ILE A 54 7.49 -7.79 -4.45
N PRO A 55 6.98 -7.79 -3.20
CA PRO A 55 6.96 -6.60 -2.38
C PRO A 55 8.36 -6.22 -1.86
N PRO A 56 8.55 -4.99 -1.37
CA PRO A 56 9.80 -4.57 -0.76
C PRO A 56 10.15 -5.47 0.43
N ARG A 57 11.44 -5.77 0.59
CA ARG A 57 12.01 -6.61 1.66
C ARG A 57 11.54 -8.06 1.66
N GLN A 58 10.91 -8.51 0.58
CA GLN A 58 10.61 -9.93 0.39
C GLN A 58 11.88 -10.67 -0.02
N LEU A 59 12.37 -11.54 0.87
CA LEU A 59 13.40 -12.51 0.52
C LEU A 59 12.84 -13.46 -0.54
N HIS A 60 13.56 -13.62 -1.64
CA HIS A 60 13.15 -14.46 -2.75
C HIS A 60 14.36 -15.05 -3.49
N THR A 61 14.13 -16.15 -4.18
CA THR A 61 15.11 -16.85 -5.01
C THR A 61 14.60 -16.94 -6.43
N TYR A 62 15.47 -16.69 -7.40
CA TYR A 62 15.21 -16.97 -8.81
C TYR A 62 16.24 -17.94 -9.39
N GLN A 63 15.82 -18.70 -10.39
CA GLN A 63 16.70 -19.56 -11.19
C GLN A 63 16.11 -19.75 -12.59
N ALA A 64 16.90 -19.52 -13.63
CA ALA A 64 16.48 -19.87 -14.99
C ALA A 64 16.68 -21.38 -15.23
N LYS A 65 15.73 -22.03 -15.90
CA LYS A 65 15.86 -23.43 -16.34
C LYS A 65 16.44 -23.57 -17.75
N ASN A 66 16.25 -22.55 -18.57
CA ASN A 66 16.66 -22.47 -19.97
C ASN A 66 16.91 -20.99 -20.32
N THR A 67 17.26 -20.70 -21.58
CA THR A 67 17.35 -19.31 -22.05
C THR A 67 16.05 -18.58 -21.73
N ASN A 68 16.16 -17.50 -20.97
CA ASN A 68 15.01 -16.75 -20.49
C ASN A 68 15.17 -15.25 -20.75
N GLU A 69 14.04 -14.59 -20.92
CA GLU A 69 13.95 -13.13 -20.96
C GLU A 69 12.70 -12.72 -20.18
N CYS A 70 12.84 -11.77 -19.26
CA CYS A 70 11.75 -11.19 -18.50
C CYS A 70 11.76 -9.67 -18.67
N LEU A 71 10.59 -9.09 -18.85
CA LEU A 71 10.38 -7.67 -18.62
C LEU A 71 10.25 -7.46 -17.11
N VAL A 72 11.05 -6.56 -16.58
CA VAL A 72 11.13 -6.27 -15.15
C VAL A 72 10.77 -4.82 -14.92
N VAL A 73 9.89 -4.58 -13.95
CA VAL A 73 9.53 -3.23 -13.50
C VAL A 73 9.86 -3.09 -12.03
N ASP A 74 10.86 -2.28 -11.71
CA ASP A 74 11.23 -1.93 -10.33
C ASP A 74 10.56 -0.60 -9.95
N ILE A 75 9.78 -0.62 -8.87
CA ILE A 75 8.92 0.47 -8.44
C ILE A 75 9.40 0.98 -7.07
N PRO A 76 9.92 2.23 -6.98
CA PRO A 76 10.34 2.84 -5.72
C PRO A 76 9.24 2.89 -4.65
N LEU A 77 9.62 2.81 -3.37
CA LEU A 77 8.69 2.84 -2.23
C LEU A 77 7.69 4.01 -2.26
N LYS A 78 8.13 5.20 -2.68
CA LYS A 78 7.27 6.40 -2.78
C LYS A 78 6.02 6.20 -3.64
N PHE A 79 6.05 5.23 -4.55
CA PHE A 79 4.91 4.89 -5.38
C PHE A 79 3.99 3.88 -4.71
N THR A 80 4.48 3.03 -3.80
CA THR A 80 3.71 1.92 -3.22
C THR A 80 3.25 2.13 -1.77
N GLU A 81 3.84 3.09 -1.04
CA GLU A 81 3.57 3.32 0.38
C GLU A 81 2.10 3.60 0.71
N SER A 82 1.41 4.39 -0.11
CA SER A 82 0.00 4.74 0.10
C SER A 82 -0.98 3.68 -0.43
N ALA A 83 -0.51 2.70 -1.19
CA ALA A 83 -1.37 1.80 -1.96
C ALA A 83 -1.86 0.56 -1.18
N HIS A 84 -1.52 0.44 0.12
CA HIS A 84 -1.86 -0.70 0.98
C HIS A 84 -1.57 -2.06 0.33
N LEU A 85 -0.44 -2.18 -0.38
CA LEU A 85 -0.10 -3.41 -1.08
C LEU A 85 0.27 -4.55 -0.12
N SER A 86 0.10 -5.78 -0.60
CA SER A 86 0.47 -6.99 0.11
C SER A 86 1.96 -6.99 0.44
N GLN A 87 2.29 -7.55 1.60
CA GLN A 87 3.67 -7.83 2.03
C GLN A 87 4.13 -9.24 1.62
N GLN A 88 3.26 -10.02 0.96
CA GLN A 88 3.59 -11.32 0.41
C GLN A 88 3.71 -11.22 -1.10
N ALA A 89 4.68 -11.96 -1.66
CA ALA A 89 4.77 -12.15 -3.10
C ALA A 89 3.53 -12.89 -3.61
N ALA A 90 3.17 -12.59 -4.86
CA ALA A 90 2.00 -13.20 -5.47
C ALA A 90 2.18 -13.38 -6.97
N PHE A 91 1.82 -14.57 -7.44
CA PHE A 91 1.46 -14.80 -8.82
C PHE A 91 0.14 -14.10 -9.18
N ILE A 92 0.12 -13.47 -10.35
CA ILE A 92 -1.02 -12.76 -10.92
C ILE A 92 -1.31 -13.34 -12.30
N GLN A 93 -2.45 -14.00 -12.45
CA GLN A 93 -2.90 -14.51 -13.74
C GLN A 93 -3.22 -13.35 -14.69
N TRP A 94 -2.79 -13.45 -15.95
CA TRP A 94 -3.11 -12.43 -16.94
C TRP A 94 -4.58 -12.49 -17.37
N ASP A 95 -5.24 -11.34 -17.30
CA ASP A 95 -6.47 -11.01 -18.01
C ASP A 95 -6.17 -10.07 -19.19
N SER A 96 -7.21 -9.52 -19.82
CA SER A 96 -7.05 -8.52 -20.89
C SER A 96 -6.33 -7.25 -20.41
N THR A 97 -6.55 -6.84 -19.16
CA THR A 97 -5.94 -5.67 -18.54
C THR A 97 -4.44 -5.85 -18.40
N TRP A 98 -3.99 -6.97 -17.84
CA TRP A 98 -2.56 -7.25 -17.68
C TRP A 98 -1.83 -7.45 -19.01
N LYS A 99 -2.51 -8.00 -20.02
CA LYS A 99 -1.97 -8.08 -21.38
C LYS A 99 -1.75 -6.67 -21.96
N ALA A 100 -2.70 -5.75 -21.77
CA ALA A 100 -2.57 -4.36 -22.19
C ALA A 100 -1.46 -3.62 -21.43
N ILE A 101 -1.39 -3.77 -20.10
CA ILE A 101 -0.32 -3.22 -19.26
C ILE A 101 1.05 -3.69 -19.77
N ARG A 102 1.22 -5.00 -19.99
CA ARG A 102 2.48 -5.56 -20.52
C ARG A 102 2.82 -4.99 -21.89
N TYR A 103 1.83 -4.85 -22.77
CA TYR A 103 2.03 -4.24 -24.10
C TYR A 103 2.51 -2.79 -23.98
N LEU A 104 1.86 -1.97 -23.15
CA LEU A 104 2.23 -0.58 -22.94
C LEU A 104 3.63 -0.43 -22.32
N LEU A 105 3.99 -1.30 -21.38
CA LEU A 105 5.34 -1.33 -20.81
C LEU A 105 6.39 -1.67 -21.88
N LEU A 106 6.11 -2.66 -22.76
CA LEU A 106 7.01 -3.05 -23.84
C LEU A 106 7.15 -1.97 -24.93
N ASP A 107 6.04 -1.37 -25.35
CA ASP A 107 6.05 -0.23 -26.28
C ASP A 107 6.83 0.95 -25.68
N GLY A 108 6.68 1.13 -24.36
CA GLY A 108 7.40 2.10 -23.56
C GLY A 108 8.93 1.95 -23.59
N LEU A 109 9.45 0.74 -23.81
CA LEU A 109 10.89 0.50 -23.96
C LEU A 109 11.43 0.88 -25.34
N GLN A 110 10.60 0.77 -26.38
CA GLN A 110 11.01 1.01 -27.77
C GLN A 110 11.04 2.49 -28.11
N LYS A 111 10.14 3.25 -27.49
CA LYS A 111 10.06 4.70 -27.61
C LYS A 111 10.88 5.31 -26.47
N SER A 112 11.49 6.47 -26.70
CA SER A 112 12.02 7.31 -25.62
C SER A 112 10.85 7.87 -24.81
N THR A 113 10.18 6.98 -24.08
CA THR A 113 8.89 7.24 -23.46
C THR A 113 9.04 8.33 -22.45
N ASP A 114 8.10 9.28 -22.48
CA ASP A 114 8.01 10.32 -21.47
C ASP A 114 7.94 9.66 -20.09
N ARG A 115 8.86 10.05 -19.22
CA ARG A 115 8.96 9.56 -17.86
C ARG A 115 7.65 9.73 -17.10
N GLY A 116 6.87 10.77 -17.41
CA GLY A 116 5.53 10.97 -16.86
C GLY A 116 4.57 9.82 -17.19
N ALA A 117 4.56 9.34 -18.44
CA ALA A 117 3.66 8.27 -18.88
C ALA A 117 3.95 6.94 -18.17
N LEU A 118 5.22 6.61 -17.92
CA LEU A 118 5.59 5.41 -17.16
C LEU A 118 5.16 5.52 -15.70
N GLU A 119 5.34 6.69 -15.07
CA GLU A 119 4.88 6.94 -13.71
C GLU A 119 3.36 6.82 -13.58
N ASP A 120 2.60 7.37 -14.54
CA ASP A 120 1.14 7.27 -14.58
C ASP A 120 0.68 5.82 -14.76
N LEU A 121 1.32 5.07 -15.67
CA LEU A 121 1.02 3.66 -15.86
C LEU A 121 1.31 2.85 -14.58
N VAL A 122 2.43 3.11 -13.89
CA VAL A 122 2.73 2.42 -12.63
C VAL A 122 1.72 2.76 -11.54
N ARG A 123 1.26 4.02 -11.44
CA ARG A 123 0.17 4.40 -10.52
C ARG A 123 -1.12 3.65 -10.85
N TYR A 124 -1.44 3.50 -12.13
CA TYR A 124 -2.59 2.70 -12.57
C TYR A 124 -2.43 1.22 -12.18
N VAL A 125 -1.28 0.60 -12.47
CA VAL A 125 -0.97 -0.81 -12.17
C VAL A 125 -1.16 -1.14 -10.69
N GLN A 126 -0.82 -0.23 -9.77
CA GLN A 126 -0.97 -0.46 -8.33
C GLN A 126 -2.40 -0.78 -7.87
N HIS A 127 -3.42 -0.40 -8.64
CA HIS A 127 -4.81 -0.74 -8.35
C HIS A 127 -5.10 -2.24 -8.54
N TYR A 128 -4.31 -2.90 -9.39
CA TYR A 128 -4.44 -4.31 -9.73
C TYR A 128 -3.46 -5.21 -8.96
N LEU A 129 -2.53 -4.61 -8.21
CA LEU A 129 -1.60 -5.37 -7.37
C LEU A 129 -2.31 -5.93 -6.14
N PRO A 130 -1.86 -7.11 -5.65
CA PRO A 130 -2.39 -7.71 -4.44
C PRO A 130 -2.37 -6.69 -3.31
N LYS A 131 -3.54 -6.42 -2.73
CA LYS A 131 -3.65 -5.57 -1.55
C LYS A 131 -3.30 -6.40 -0.33
N LYS A 132 -2.77 -5.74 0.70
CA LYS A 132 -2.61 -6.33 2.02
C LYS A 132 -3.98 -6.84 2.41
N GLN A 133 -4.08 -8.11 2.79
CA GLN A 133 -5.32 -8.63 3.34
C GLN A 133 -5.59 -7.86 4.63
N THR A 134 -6.48 -6.89 4.53
CA THR A 134 -7.01 -6.12 5.63
C THR A 134 -8.28 -6.82 6.10
N PHE A 135 -8.55 -6.69 7.39
CA PHE A 135 -9.83 -7.08 7.94
C PHE A 135 -10.89 -6.13 7.34
N LYS A 136 -12.01 -6.64 6.83
CA LYS A 136 -13.12 -5.83 6.29
C LYS A 136 -13.55 -4.70 7.24
N SER A 137 -13.47 -4.97 8.54
CA SER A 137 -13.66 -4.02 9.63
C SER A 137 -12.64 -2.88 9.59
N ILE A 138 -11.36 -3.14 9.30
CA ILE A 138 -10.34 -2.10 9.11
C ILE A 138 -10.68 -1.24 7.89
N ASP A 139 -11.01 -1.84 6.75
CA ASP A 139 -11.36 -1.09 5.54
C ASP A 139 -12.58 -0.21 5.78
N TYR A 140 -13.61 -0.76 6.41
CA TYR A 140 -14.79 -0.02 6.80
C TYR A 140 -14.44 1.15 7.71
N LEU A 141 -13.54 0.95 8.68
CA LEU A 141 -13.09 2.02 9.58
C LEU A 141 -12.33 3.11 8.83
N HIS A 142 -11.49 2.79 7.86
CA HIS A 142 -10.80 3.82 7.04
C HIS A 142 -11.77 4.57 6.12
N ALA A 143 -12.81 3.92 5.62
CA ALA A 143 -13.82 4.56 4.80
C ALA A 143 -14.83 5.40 5.62
N ASN A 144 -15.07 5.05 6.88
CA ASN A 144 -16.15 5.63 7.70
C ASN A 144 -15.66 6.13 9.08
N PHE A 145 -14.38 6.48 9.22
CA PHE A 145 -13.82 6.88 10.52
C PHE A 145 -14.52 8.10 11.12
N ASN A 146 -15.13 8.95 10.30
CA ASN A 146 -15.85 10.16 10.73
C ASN A 146 -17.26 9.87 11.27
N GLN A 147 -17.73 8.63 11.19
CA GLN A 147 -19.04 8.21 11.70
C GLN A 147 -18.93 7.60 13.10
N GLU A 148 -20.07 7.41 13.78
CA GLU A 148 -20.12 6.69 15.04
C GLU A 148 -19.71 5.22 14.86
N LEU A 149 -18.91 4.72 15.81
CA LEU A 149 -18.39 3.37 15.76
C LEU A 149 -19.43 2.35 16.22
N ASN A 150 -19.88 1.48 15.32
CA ASN A 150 -20.77 0.38 15.66
C ASN A 150 -20.02 -0.97 15.69
N ILE A 151 -19.76 -1.48 16.90
CA ILE A 151 -19.03 -2.74 17.12
C ILE A 151 -19.77 -3.94 16.53
N GLU A 152 -21.11 -3.97 16.58
CA GLU A 152 -21.89 -5.08 16.03
C GLU A 152 -21.76 -5.16 14.51
N SER A 153 -21.76 -4.01 13.84
CA SER A 153 -21.56 -3.92 12.39
C SER A 153 -20.16 -4.41 12.00
N LEU A 154 -19.13 -3.99 12.74
CA LEU A 154 -17.76 -4.46 12.49
C LEU A 154 -17.60 -5.97 12.75
N ALA A 155 -18.21 -6.48 13.81
CA ALA A 155 -18.20 -7.89 14.14
C ALA A 155 -18.85 -8.73 13.02
N LYS A 156 -20.00 -8.26 12.51
CA LYS A 156 -20.70 -8.89 11.40
C LYS A 156 -19.88 -8.93 10.11
N LEU A 157 -19.12 -7.86 9.81
CA LEU A 157 -18.23 -7.84 8.62
C LEU A 157 -17.19 -8.97 8.66
N GLU A 158 -16.73 -9.33 9.85
CA GLU A 158 -15.71 -10.34 10.09
C GLU A 158 -16.27 -11.72 10.43
N ASN A 159 -17.61 -11.89 10.42
CA ASN A 159 -18.29 -13.09 10.89
C ASN A 159 -17.95 -13.45 12.36
N TYR A 160 -17.74 -12.46 13.21
CA TYR A 160 -17.54 -12.61 14.65
C TYR A 160 -18.79 -12.23 15.44
N HIS A 161 -18.99 -12.87 16.59
CA HIS A 161 -19.95 -12.38 17.57
C HIS A 161 -19.42 -11.08 18.22
N PRO A 162 -20.26 -10.04 18.45
CA PRO A 162 -19.82 -8.73 18.94
C PRO A 162 -18.98 -8.76 20.22
N VAL A 163 -19.31 -9.68 21.14
CA VAL A 163 -18.60 -9.89 22.41
C VAL A 163 -17.12 -10.23 22.22
N TYR A 164 -16.78 -11.01 21.19
CA TYR A 164 -15.40 -11.45 20.93
C TYR A 164 -14.65 -10.53 19.99
N PHE A 165 -15.37 -9.71 19.22
CA PHE A 165 -14.79 -8.89 18.16
C PHE A 165 -13.69 -7.95 18.69
N SER A 166 -13.93 -7.23 19.78
CA SER A 166 -12.93 -6.27 20.29
C SER A 166 -11.62 -6.94 20.72
N ALA A 167 -11.70 -8.14 21.31
CA ALA A 167 -10.52 -8.91 21.71
C ALA A 167 -9.78 -9.44 20.48
N TRP A 168 -10.51 -10.02 19.53
CA TRP A 168 -9.96 -10.46 18.25
C TRP A 168 -9.30 -9.30 17.49
N PHE A 169 -9.98 -8.17 17.37
CA PHE A 169 -9.49 -6.99 16.66
C PHE A 169 -8.21 -6.46 17.32
N LYS A 170 -8.16 -6.43 18.66
CA LYS A 170 -6.94 -6.06 19.40
C LYS A 170 -5.81 -7.05 19.21
N GLN A 171 -6.09 -8.36 19.18
CA GLN A 171 -5.08 -9.37 18.88
C GLN A 171 -4.50 -9.18 17.47
N LYS A 172 -5.35 -8.86 16.50
CA LYS A 172 -4.95 -8.69 15.10
C LYS A 172 -4.26 -7.37 14.79
N THR A 173 -4.64 -6.29 15.48
CA THR A 173 -4.17 -4.93 15.15
C THR A 173 -3.25 -4.32 16.20
N GLY A 174 -3.22 -4.87 17.41
CA GLY A 174 -2.58 -4.26 18.59
C GLY A 174 -3.43 -3.21 19.30
N TYR A 175 -4.58 -2.82 18.76
CA TYR A 175 -5.41 -1.72 19.26
C TYR A 175 -6.86 -2.15 19.45
N SER A 176 -7.58 -1.54 20.40
CA SER A 176 -9.03 -1.72 20.43
C SER A 176 -9.66 -1.01 19.22
N PRO A 177 -10.86 -1.41 18.76
CA PRO A 177 -11.54 -0.71 17.66
C PRO A 177 -11.65 0.81 17.90
N GLN A 178 -11.99 1.22 19.12
CA GLN A 178 -12.07 2.62 19.52
C GLN A 178 -10.72 3.35 19.41
N SER A 179 -9.63 2.75 19.93
CA SER A 179 -8.31 3.40 19.85
C SER A 179 -7.76 3.41 18.43
N TYR A 180 -8.11 2.43 17.60
CA TYR A 180 -7.76 2.40 16.19
C TYR A 180 -8.42 3.55 15.41
N VAL A 181 -9.73 3.74 15.56
CA VAL A 181 -10.46 4.87 14.93
C VAL A 181 -9.93 6.21 15.42
N ALA A 182 -9.67 6.35 16.72
CA ALA A 182 -9.09 7.58 17.27
C ALA A 182 -7.75 7.94 16.60
N ARG A 183 -6.91 6.95 16.26
CA ARG A 183 -5.64 7.18 15.55
C ARG A 183 -5.86 7.61 14.10
N ILE A 184 -6.83 7.02 13.39
CA ILE A 184 -7.19 7.45 12.03
C ILE A 184 -7.62 8.93 12.06
N ARG A 185 -8.55 9.26 12.98
CA ARG A 185 -9.03 10.65 13.17
C ARG A 185 -7.89 11.61 13.50
N LEU A 186 -6.95 11.20 14.34
CA LEU A 186 -5.81 12.03 14.73
C LEU A 186 -4.90 12.34 13.54
N ASN A 187 -4.53 11.31 12.80
CA ASN A 187 -3.68 11.47 11.61
C ASN A 187 -4.36 12.38 10.58
N LYS A 188 -5.66 12.18 10.31
CA LYS A 188 -6.40 13.02 9.39
C LYS A 188 -6.52 14.46 9.88
N ALA A 189 -6.73 14.67 11.18
CA ALA A 189 -6.76 16.00 11.76
C ALA A 189 -5.40 16.73 11.58
N LYS A 190 -4.29 16.04 11.82
CA LYS A 190 -2.93 16.60 11.65
C LYS A 190 -2.66 16.96 10.19
N GLU A 191 -3.04 16.09 9.27
CA GLU A 191 -2.97 16.34 7.81
C GLU A 191 -3.74 17.60 7.44
N LEU A 192 -5.04 17.68 7.81
CA LEU A 192 -5.87 18.84 7.50
C LEU A 192 -5.37 20.14 8.17
N LEU A 193 -4.83 20.07 9.38
CA LEU A 193 -4.25 21.23 10.07
C LEU A 193 -3.01 21.76 9.36
N LYS A 194 -2.22 20.86 8.75
CA LYS A 194 -0.97 21.16 8.04
C LYS A 194 -1.20 21.64 6.61
N GLU A 195 -2.12 21.00 5.89
CA GLU A 195 -2.25 21.11 4.44
C GLU A 195 -3.38 22.03 3.98
N SER A 196 -4.32 22.39 4.87
CA SER A 196 -5.48 23.21 4.54
C SER A 196 -5.58 24.50 5.35
N SER A 197 -6.37 25.44 4.84
CA SER A 197 -6.78 26.67 5.55
C SER A 197 -8.10 26.52 6.31
N TYR A 198 -8.67 25.30 6.39
CA TYR A 198 -9.98 25.07 7.00
C TYR A 198 -10.02 25.48 8.48
N SER A 199 -11.19 25.94 8.94
CA SER A 199 -11.38 26.28 10.36
C SER A 199 -11.24 25.04 11.23
N VAL A 200 -10.79 25.22 12.48
CA VAL A 200 -10.66 24.11 13.43
C VAL A 200 -12.01 23.45 13.70
N THR A 201 -13.09 24.24 13.68
CA THR A 201 -14.48 23.74 13.78
C THR A 201 -14.82 22.82 12.62
N TYR A 202 -14.50 23.19 11.39
CA TYR A 202 -14.74 22.34 10.22
C TYR A 202 -13.95 21.03 10.32
N ILE A 203 -12.66 21.12 10.66
CA ILE A 203 -11.81 19.93 10.85
C ILE A 203 -12.37 19.00 11.92
N ALA A 204 -12.90 19.55 13.02
CA ALA A 204 -13.53 18.75 14.07
C ALA A 204 -14.69 17.91 13.51
N HIS A 205 -15.57 18.51 12.72
CA HIS A 205 -16.68 17.80 12.08
C HIS A 205 -16.19 16.76 11.06
N GLU A 206 -15.25 17.12 10.19
CA GLU A 206 -14.70 16.23 9.18
C GLU A 206 -14.04 14.97 9.78
N VAL A 207 -13.42 15.10 10.95
CA VAL A 207 -12.80 13.95 11.65
C VAL A 207 -13.75 13.26 12.64
N GLY A 208 -15.05 13.55 12.58
CA GLY A 208 -16.10 12.83 13.30
C GLY A 208 -16.34 13.27 14.74
N TYR A 209 -16.10 14.55 15.06
CA TYR A 209 -16.46 15.16 16.34
C TYR A 209 -17.64 16.12 16.16
N HIS A 210 -18.66 15.96 17.00
CA HIS A 210 -19.86 16.81 16.98
C HIS A 210 -19.65 18.22 17.55
N SER A 211 -18.58 18.45 18.31
CA SER A 211 -18.28 19.77 18.88
C SER A 211 -16.80 20.09 18.89
N LEU A 212 -16.49 21.36 18.62
CA LEU A 212 -15.13 21.90 18.68
C LEU A 212 -14.49 21.70 20.06
N SER A 213 -15.27 21.86 21.14
CA SER A 213 -14.80 21.73 22.51
C SER A 213 -14.32 20.31 22.80
N SER A 214 -15.07 19.29 22.38
CA SER A 214 -14.70 17.88 22.56
C SER A 214 -13.46 17.53 21.74
N PHE A 215 -13.42 17.96 20.48
CA PHE A 215 -12.27 17.77 19.60
C PHE A 215 -11.00 18.41 20.17
N THR A 216 -11.08 19.67 20.61
CA THR A 216 -9.93 20.43 21.13
C THR A 216 -9.34 19.76 22.37
N LYS A 217 -10.18 19.36 23.33
CA LYS A 217 -9.73 18.65 24.54
C LYS A 217 -9.09 17.31 24.19
N TRP A 218 -9.72 16.55 23.30
CA TRP A 218 -9.21 15.25 22.87
C TRP A 218 -7.88 15.38 22.13
N PHE A 219 -7.77 16.30 21.17
CA PHE A 219 -6.56 16.51 20.37
C PHE A 219 -5.40 16.97 21.25
N ALA A 220 -5.64 17.91 22.18
CA ALA A 220 -4.64 18.35 23.13
C ALA A 220 -4.15 17.22 24.04
N LYS A 221 -5.02 16.27 24.39
CA LYS A 221 -4.61 15.07 25.13
C LYS A 221 -3.68 14.15 24.31
N GLN A 222 -3.84 14.11 22.98
CA GLN A 222 -3.00 13.28 22.10
C GLN A 222 -1.66 13.94 21.76
N GLU A 223 -1.65 15.24 21.47
CA GLU A 223 -0.48 15.95 20.92
C GLU A 223 0.17 16.93 21.91
N GLY A 224 -0.39 17.09 23.11
CA GLY A 224 0.10 18.01 24.15
C GLY A 224 -0.23 19.49 23.92
N VAL A 225 -0.72 19.86 22.74
CA VAL A 225 -1.11 21.24 22.37
C VAL A 225 -2.46 21.28 21.68
N SER A 226 -3.15 22.42 21.74
CA SER A 226 -4.44 22.58 21.04
C SER A 226 -4.25 22.52 19.51
N PRO A 227 -5.30 22.17 18.74
CA PRO A 227 -5.24 22.17 17.27
C PRO A 227 -4.78 23.50 16.66
N THR A 228 -5.21 24.63 17.25
CA THR A 228 -4.83 25.97 16.82
C THR A 228 -3.34 26.22 17.04
N GLN A 229 -2.83 25.87 18.24
CA GLN A 229 -1.40 25.98 18.54
C GLN A 229 -0.57 25.06 17.64
N TYR A 230 -1.03 23.82 17.45
CA TYR A 230 -0.40 22.85 16.55
C TYR A 230 -0.22 23.42 15.15
N ARG A 231 -1.27 24.04 14.59
CA ARG A 231 -1.19 24.72 13.28
C ARG A 231 -0.22 25.90 13.29
N SER A 232 -0.20 26.72 14.34
CA SER A 232 0.71 27.86 14.43
C SER A 232 2.17 27.41 14.44
N ILE A 233 2.51 26.36 15.20
CA ILE A 233 3.87 25.79 15.25
C ILE A 233 4.33 25.37 13.85
N LEU A 234 3.49 24.65 13.10
CA LEU A 234 3.80 24.22 11.74
C LEU A 234 3.99 25.35 10.72
N LYS A 235 3.48 26.55 11.00
CA LYS A 235 3.68 27.73 10.15
C LYS A 235 4.97 28.47 10.46
N THR A 236 5.49 28.35 11.67
CA THR A 236 6.75 28.98 12.10
C THR A 236 7.96 28.19 11.63
N ASP A 237 7.82 26.88 11.40
CA ASP A 237 8.87 25.98 10.88
C ASP A 237 8.99 25.98 9.33
N LYS A 238 8.35 26.93 8.63
CA LYS A 238 8.45 27.13 7.17
C LYS A 238 9.18 28.43 6.88
#